data_AF-A0A9X4HDD5-F1
#
_entry.id   AF-A0A9X4HDD5-F1
#
_cell.length_a   1.000
_cell.length_b   1.000
_cell.length_c   1.000
_cell.angle_alpha   90.00
_cell.angle_beta   90.00
_cell.angle_gamma   90.00
#
_symmetry.space_group_name_H-M   'P 1'
#
loop_
_entity.id
_entity.type
_entity.pdbx_description
1 polymer ?
#
loop_
_entity_poly.entity_id
_entity_poly.type
_entity_poly.pdbx_seq_one_letter_code
_entity_poly.pdbx_strand_id
1 'polypeptide(L)'
;MPRPRKSYGMQPENIISIETAKKTPGDMSICVGTRVFDFAQWASVPEAIEPATRLLLSRQLHEAVQEIQSSGVSQATVMNLCASGMRYWFKYLDAESGKGRVIGCLADIVPRTVERYTEWLKQQPARGKGTISITSARAIYNTTKTVLMNRVRAGQLGIGVFPQIPFPNADRAYVGHQAFTQGEIERLLIALLKDLDGRAP
;
A
#
# COMPACT_ATOMS: atom_id res chain seq x y z
N MET A 1 -21.99 -39.64 12.31
CA MET A 1 -22.80 -38.60 11.63
C MET A 1 -22.16 -37.24 11.84
N PRO A 2 -21.82 -36.47 10.79
CA PRO A 2 -21.29 -35.12 10.97
C PRO A 2 -22.44 -34.13 11.22
N ARG A 3 -22.36 -33.36 12.32
CA ARG A 3 -23.32 -32.30 12.66
C ARG A 3 -22.73 -30.92 12.34
N PRO A 4 -23.57 -29.91 12.02
CA PRO A 4 -23.27 -28.91 11.01
C PRO A 4 -22.44 -27.75 11.53
N ARG A 5 -21.59 -27.16 10.66
CA ARG A 5 -20.89 -25.90 10.94
C ARG A 5 -21.92 -24.77 11.00
N LYS A 6 -22.11 -24.16 12.18
CA LYS A 6 -22.91 -22.95 12.32
C LYS A 6 -22.10 -21.72 11.90
N SER A 7 -22.76 -20.97 11.03
CA SER A 7 -22.37 -19.71 10.41
C SER A 7 -22.09 -18.63 11.46
N TYR A 8 -20.94 -17.96 11.31
CA TYR A 8 -20.68 -16.69 11.97
C TYR A 8 -21.15 -15.58 11.04
N GLY A 9 -22.32 -15.01 11.34
CA GLY A 9 -22.71 -13.72 10.81
C GLY A 9 -21.85 -12.64 11.45
N MET A 10 -21.10 -11.90 10.63
CA MET A 10 -20.45 -10.65 11.06
C MET A 10 -21.53 -9.59 11.28
N GLN A 11 -21.56 -8.97 12.46
CA GLN A 11 -22.22 -7.68 12.67
C GLN A 11 -21.21 -6.55 12.35
N PRO A 12 -21.61 -5.46 11.67
CA PRO A 12 -20.68 -4.60 10.96
C PRO A 12 -20.68 -3.16 11.51
N GLU A 13 -19.80 -2.78 12.42
CA GLU A 13 -19.64 -1.36 12.77
C GLU A 13 -18.19 -0.97 13.07
N ASN A 14 -17.45 -0.68 12.01
CA ASN A 14 -16.61 0.53 11.88
C ASN A 14 -16.02 0.54 10.46
N ILE A 15 -16.92 0.52 9.49
CA ILE A 15 -16.59 0.86 8.12
C ILE A 15 -16.49 2.38 8.13
N ILE A 16 -15.26 2.89 7.98
CA ILE A 16 -15.06 4.25 7.49
C ILE A 16 -15.89 4.33 6.22
N SER A 17 -17.00 5.06 6.25
CA SER A 17 -17.86 5.33 5.10
C SER A 17 -17.04 6.02 4.03
N ILE A 18 -16.36 5.22 3.21
CA ILE A 18 -15.97 5.63 1.88
C ILE A 18 -17.27 5.53 1.11
N GLU A 19 -18.01 6.62 1.02
CA GLU A 19 -19.06 6.78 0.03
C GLU A 19 -18.48 6.36 -1.31
N THR A 20 -18.78 5.14 -1.72
CA THR A 20 -18.42 4.62 -3.03
C THR A 20 -19.48 5.15 -3.98
N ALA A 21 -19.35 6.43 -4.31
CA ALA A 21 -19.85 6.91 -5.58
C ALA A 21 -19.32 5.91 -6.61
N LYS A 22 -20.22 5.18 -7.28
CA LYS A 22 -19.89 4.30 -8.41
C LYS A 22 -19.34 5.21 -9.51
N LYS A 23 -18.07 5.58 -9.39
CA LYS A 23 -17.34 6.30 -10.42
C LYS A 23 -17.24 5.30 -11.57
N THR A 24 -17.84 5.62 -12.71
CA THR A 24 -17.63 4.87 -13.94
C THR A 24 -16.12 4.72 -14.12
N PRO A 25 -15.59 3.49 -14.28
CA PRO A 25 -14.16 3.31 -14.47
C PRO A 25 -13.69 4.15 -15.66
N GLY A 26 -12.77 5.07 -15.41
CA GLY A 26 -12.07 5.78 -16.47
C GLY A 26 -11.07 4.86 -17.16
N ASP A 27 -10.60 5.26 -18.34
CA ASP A 27 -9.64 4.51 -19.18
C ASP A 27 -8.38 4.04 -18.42
N MET A 28 -7.96 4.78 -17.38
CA MET A 28 -6.81 4.45 -16.51
C MET A 28 -7.21 3.98 -15.11
N SER A 29 -8.29 3.21 -15.00
CA SER A 29 -8.76 2.65 -13.73
C SER A 29 -8.33 1.19 -13.53
N ILE A 30 -7.99 0.82 -12.30
CA ILE A 30 -7.82 -0.57 -11.85
C ILE A 30 -9.01 -0.95 -10.97
N CYS A 31 -9.75 -1.98 -11.36
CA CYS A 31 -10.89 -2.48 -10.61
C CYS A 31 -10.49 -3.69 -9.75
N VAL A 32 -10.78 -3.64 -8.46
CA VAL A 32 -10.48 -4.71 -7.49
C VAL A 32 -11.73 -4.95 -6.65
N GLY A 33 -12.51 -5.98 -7.00
CA GLY A 33 -13.83 -6.21 -6.40
C GLY A 33 -14.73 -4.98 -6.58
N THR A 34 -15.17 -4.36 -5.47
CA THR A 34 -16.00 -3.15 -5.47
C THR A 34 -15.22 -1.84 -5.50
N ARG A 35 -13.88 -1.88 -5.41
CA ARG A 35 -13.02 -0.69 -5.38
C ARG A 35 -12.48 -0.37 -6.77
N VAL A 36 -12.47 0.91 -7.09
CA VAL A 36 -11.91 1.45 -8.34
C VAL A 36 -10.76 2.39 -7.97
N PHE A 37 -9.57 2.13 -8.52
CA PHE A 37 -8.39 2.98 -8.37
C PHE A 37 -8.13 3.69 -9.68
N ASP A 38 -8.43 4.98 -9.74
CA ASP A 38 -8.25 5.80 -10.93
C ASP A 38 -6.85 6.44 -10.93
N PHE A 39 -6.01 6.10 -11.91
CA PHE A 39 -4.67 6.67 -12.05
C PHE A 39 -4.69 8.06 -12.71
N ALA A 40 -5.78 8.44 -13.37
CA ALA A 40 -5.92 9.77 -13.96
C ALA A 40 -5.90 10.87 -12.90
N GLN A 41 -6.29 10.56 -11.66
CA GLN A 41 -6.23 11.50 -10.54
C GLN A 41 -4.79 11.99 -10.24
N TRP A 42 -3.77 11.22 -10.62
CA TRP A 42 -2.37 11.58 -10.41
C TRP A 42 -1.75 12.29 -11.61
N ALA A 43 -2.51 12.50 -12.69
CA ALA A 43 -2.07 13.24 -13.86
C ALA A 43 -2.09 14.77 -13.65
N SER A 44 -2.95 15.28 -12.76
CA SER A 44 -3.00 16.71 -12.42
C SER A 44 -1.90 17.07 -11.41
N VAL A 45 -0.81 17.68 -11.87
CA VAL A 45 0.30 18.13 -11.02
C VAL A 45 0.12 19.60 -10.64
N PRO A 46 0.61 20.05 -9.46
CA PRO A 46 0.90 21.46 -9.21
C PRO A 46 1.97 22.01 -10.17
N GLU A 47 1.64 23.04 -10.94
CA GLU A 47 2.38 24.04 -11.78
C GLU A 47 3.77 23.74 -12.40
N ALA A 48 4.59 22.82 -11.89
CA ALA A 48 6.00 22.64 -12.25
C ALA A 48 6.29 21.52 -13.27
N ILE A 49 5.32 20.67 -13.62
CA ILE A 49 5.49 19.57 -14.59
C ILE A 49 4.50 19.76 -15.74
N GLU A 50 4.96 19.56 -16.97
CA GLU A 50 4.09 19.48 -18.12
C GLU A 50 3.05 18.34 -17.90
N PRO A 51 1.74 18.65 -17.93
CA PRO A 51 0.69 17.66 -17.63
C PRO A 51 0.79 16.39 -18.48
N ALA A 52 1.25 16.53 -19.73
CA ALA A 52 1.46 15.42 -20.65
C ALA A 52 2.51 14.42 -20.16
N THR A 53 3.61 14.92 -19.58
CA THR A 53 4.72 14.10 -19.08
C THR A 53 4.28 13.29 -17.86
N ARG A 54 3.58 13.92 -16.91
CA ARG A 54 3.00 13.21 -15.76
C ARG A 54 1.98 12.15 -16.18
N LEU A 55 1.13 12.48 -17.14
CA LEU A 55 0.11 11.58 -17.67
C LEU A 55 0.75 10.32 -18.26
N LEU A 56 1.84 10.47 -19.03
CA LEU A 56 2.57 9.36 -19.60
C LEU A 56 3.12 8.42 -18.52
N LEU A 57 3.81 8.94 -17.50
CA LEU A 57 4.30 8.13 -16.38
C LEU A 57 3.16 7.43 -15.63
N SER A 58 2.05 8.13 -15.41
CA SER A 58 0.89 7.58 -14.72
C SER A 58 0.26 6.42 -15.50
N ARG A 59 0.18 6.56 -16.84
CA ARG A 59 -0.28 5.50 -17.75
C ARG A 59 0.67 4.29 -17.73
N GLN A 60 1.98 4.52 -17.83
CA GLN A 60 2.95 3.42 -17.78
C GLN A 60 2.89 2.65 -16.46
N LEU A 61 2.65 3.32 -15.33
CA LEU A 61 2.49 2.66 -14.03
C LEU A 61 1.12 1.98 -13.87
N HIS A 62 0.06 2.54 -14.47
CA HIS A 62 -1.26 1.91 -14.55
C HIS A 62 -1.18 0.59 -15.32
N GLU A 63 -0.59 0.60 -16.52
CA GLU A 63 -0.36 -0.59 -17.34
C GLU A 63 0.45 -1.65 -16.56
N ALA A 64 1.45 -1.25 -15.76
CA ALA A 64 2.24 -2.20 -14.95
C ALA A 64 1.36 -2.94 -13.94
N VAL A 65 0.47 -2.19 -13.27
CA VAL A 65 -0.45 -2.77 -12.30
C VAL A 65 -1.49 -3.66 -12.99
N GLN A 66 -1.96 -3.26 -14.17
CA GLN A 66 -2.89 -4.05 -14.98
C GLN A 66 -2.28 -5.36 -15.47
N GLU A 67 -1.02 -5.35 -15.90
CA GLU A 67 -0.26 -6.56 -16.25
C GLU A 67 -0.08 -7.48 -15.04
N ILE A 68 0.29 -6.94 -13.88
CA ILE A 68 0.42 -7.71 -12.64
C ILE A 68 -0.94 -8.31 -12.25
N GLN A 69 -2.03 -7.55 -12.35
CA GLN A 69 -3.38 -8.04 -12.07
C GLN A 69 -3.75 -9.20 -13.00
N SER A 70 -3.47 -9.05 -14.30
CA SER A 70 -3.77 -10.05 -15.32
C SER A 70 -2.94 -11.34 -15.15
N SER A 71 -1.81 -11.27 -14.43
CA SER A 71 -0.98 -12.45 -14.13
C SER A 71 -1.55 -13.39 -13.05
N GLY A 72 -2.74 -13.10 -12.51
CA GLY A 72 -3.45 -13.98 -11.57
C GLY A 72 -3.09 -13.76 -10.09
N VAL A 73 -2.49 -12.63 -9.74
CA VAL A 73 -2.18 -12.28 -8.35
C VAL A 73 -3.48 -11.99 -7.57
N SER A 74 -3.48 -12.29 -6.27
CA SER A 74 -4.65 -12.06 -5.41
C SER A 74 -5.17 -10.61 -5.46
N GLN A 75 -6.50 -10.45 -5.34
CA GLN A 75 -7.15 -9.14 -5.26
C GLN A 75 -6.60 -8.29 -4.10
N ALA A 76 -6.25 -8.92 -2.97
CA ALA A 76 -5.65 -8.24 -1.83
C ALA A 76 -4.29 -7.62 -2.18
N THR A 77 -3.48 -8.32 -2.99
CA THR A 77 -2.20 -7.79 -3.46
C THR A 77 -2.40 -6.62 -4.40
N VAL A 78 -3.30 -6.73 -5.39
CA VAL A 78 -3.59 -5.63 -6.33
C VAL A 78 -4.11 -4.40 -5.60
N MET A 79 -4.99 -4.59 -4.62
CA MET A 79 -5.46 -3.53 -3.73
C MET A 79 -4.30 -2.87 -2.99
N ASN A 80 -3.35 -3.65 -2.47
CA ASN A 80 -2.19 -3.10 -1.77
C ASN A 80 -1.25 -2.34 -2.73
N LEU A 81 -1.04 -2.84 -3.96
CA LEU A 81 -0.27 -2.16 -5.01
C LEU A 81 -0.83 -0.76 -5.28
N CYS A 82 -2.15 -0.63 -5.38
CA CYS A 82 -2.81 0.65 -5.65
C CYS A 82 -2.87 1.55 -4.40
N ALA A 83 -3.42 1.04 -3.29
CA ALA A 83 -3.75 1.82 -2.10
C ALA A 83 -2.53 2.24 -1.27
N SER A 84 -1.45 1.45 -1.33
CA SER A 84 -0.21 1.69 -0.59
C SER A 84 0.92 2.06 -1.54
N GLY A 85 1.32 1.16 -2.46
CA GLY A 85 2.50 1.37 -3.31
C GLY A 85 2.39 2.62 -4.17
N MET A 86 1.45 2.62 -5.13
CA MET A 86 1.28 3.71 -6.10
C MET A 86 0.86 5.02 -5.44
N ARG A 87 -0.04 4.96 -4.45
CA ARG A 87 -0.43 6.16 -3.69
C ARG A 87 0.77 6.87 -3.06
N TYR A 88 1.67 6.15 -2.37
CA TYR A 88 2.83 6.78 -1.74
C TYR A 88 3.89 7.20 -2.77
N TRP A 89 4.03 6.43 -3.85
CA TRP A 89 4.91 6.80 -4.95
C TRP A 89 4.50 8.13 -5.58
N PHE A 90 3.24 8.29 -5.98
CA PHE A 90 2.78 9.53 -6.61
C PHE A 90 2.90 10.74 -5.67
N LYS A 91 2.60 10.58 -4.37
CA LYS A 91 2.84 11.61 -3.35
C LYS A 91 4.31 12.00 -3.22
N TYR A 92 5.23 11.04 -3.32
CA TYR A 92 6.66 11.33 -3.33
C TYR A 92 7.04 12.16 -4.56
N LEU A 93 6.53 11.79 -5.74
CA LEU A 93 6.78 12.54 -6.96
C LEU A 93 6.25 13.97 -6.87
N ASP A 94 5.08 14.18 -6.27
CA ASP A 94 4.53 15.52 -6.02
C ASP A 94 5.43 16.33 -5.05
N ALA A 95 5.94 15.68 -4.01
CA ALA A 95 6.85 16.30 -3.04
C ALA A 95 8.22 16.66 -3.64
N GLU A 96 8.74 15.86 -4.58
CA GLU A 96 9.99 16.19 -5.30
C GLU A 96 9.78 17.29 -6.34
N SER A 97 8.62 17.30 -7.01
CA SER A 97 8.22 18.39 -7.91
C SER A 97 8.17 19.72 -7.18
N GLY A 98 7.60 19.76 -5.97
CA GLY A 98 7.59 20.97 -5.12
C GLY A 98 8.97 21.45 -4.70
N LYS A 99 10.02 20.61 -4.82
CA LYS A 99 11.42 20.97 -4.57
C LYS A 99 12.20 21.27 -5.87
N GLY A 100 11.51 21.39 -7.01
CA GLY A 100 12.11 21.64 -8.31
C GLY A 100 12.78 20.42 -8.95
N ARG A 101 12.58 19.21 -8.41
CA ARG A 101 13.12 17.96 -8.99
C ARG A 101 12.00 17.19 -9.69
N VAL A 102 11.92 17.38 -10.99
CA VAL A 102 10.90 16.74 -11.83
C VAL A 102 11.34 15.31 -12.18
N ILE A 103 10.46 14.35 -11.89
CA ILE A 103 10.58 12.94 -12.30
C ILE A 103 9.39 12.68 -13.22
N GLY A 104 9.63 12.84 -14.52
CA GLY A 104 8.59 12.90 -15.54
C GLY A 104 8.41 11.60 -16.30
N CYS A 105 9.47 10.80 -16.42
CA CYS A 105 9.45 9.55 -17.17
C CYS A 105 10.15 8.41 -16.40
N LEU A 106 10.01 7.18 -16.88
CA LEU A 106 10.68 6.02 -16.27
C LEU A 106 12.22 6.15 -16.29
N ALA A 107 12.79 6.83 -17.28
CA ALA A 107 14.24 7.04 -17.37
C ALA A 107 14.81 7.94 -16.26
N ASP A 108 13.98 8.83 -15.69
CA ASP A 108 14.36 9.70 -14.57
C ASP A 108 14.45 8.93 -13.24
N ILE A 109 13.95 7.70 -13.21
CA ILE A 109 14.01 6.81 -12.05
C ILE A 109 15.39 6.17 -12.00
N VAL A 110 16.35 6.92 -11.47
CA VAL A 110 17.74 6.49 -11.22
C VAL A 110 17.93 6.02 -9.77
N PRO A 111 19.07 5.37 -9.42
CA PRO A 111 19.31 4.90 -8.04
C PRO A 111 19.11 5.98 -6.97
N ARG A 112 19.59 7.21 -7.23
CA ARG A 112 19.41 8.35 -6.33
C ARG A 112 17.94 8.72 -6.11
N THR A 113 17.08 8.52 -7.11
CA THR A 113 15.64 8.77 -7.00
C THR A 113 15.00 7.77 -6.05
N VAL A 114 15.43 6.50 -6.09
CA VAL A 114 14.94 5.46 -5.19
C VAL A 114 15.48 5.64 -3.78
N GLU A 115 16.74 6.02 -3.62
CA GLU A 115 17.32 6.34 -2.30
C GLU A 115 16.53 7.46 -1.61
N ARG A 116 16.32 8.58 -2.31
CA ARG A 116 15.48 9.69 -1.80
C ARG A 116 14.06 9.25 -1.47
N TYR A 117 13.46 8.35 -2.26
CA TYR A 117 12.16 7.80 -1.95
C TYR A 117 12.16 7.02 -0.62
N THR A 118 13.20 6.22 -0.36
CA THR A 118 13.30 5.48 0.91
C THR A 118 13.49 6.39 2.11
N GLU A 119 14.24 7.49 1.96
CA GLU A 119 14.39 8.52 3.00
C GLU A 119 13.08 9.27 3.25
N TRP A 120 12.41 9.68 2.17
CA TRP A 120 11.11 10.34 2.23
C TRP A 120 10.05 9.46 2.91
N LEU A 121 10.04 8.16 2.63
CA LEU A 121 9.15 7.20 3.29
C LEU A 121 9.36 7.19 4.81
N LYS A 122 10.60 7.19 5.30
CA LYS A 122 10.91 7.19 6.74
C LYS A 122 10.39 8.43 7.47
N GLN A 123 10.15 9.52 6.75
CA GLN A 123 9.65 10.78 7.28
C GLN A 123 8.12 10.93 7.19
N GLN A 124 7.43 9.97 6.57
CA GLN A 124 5.97 10.08 6.40
C GLN A 124 5.25 9.95 7.74
N PRO A 125 4.20 10.76 7.97
CA PRO A 125 3.41 10.66 9.18
C PRO A 125 2.66 9.32 9.24
N ALA A 126 2.61 8.72 10.43
CA ALA A 126 1.74 7.58 10.70
C ALA A 126 0.28 8.03 10.81
N ARG A 127 -0.67 7.09 10.82
CA ARG A 127 -2.10 7.39 11.10
C ARG A 127 -2.34 7.90 12.53
N GLY A 128 -1.33 7.84 13.39
CA GLY A 128 -1.36 8.37 14.77
C GLY A 128 -0.25 9.40 14.99
N LYS A 129 0.35 9.39 16.18
CA LYS A 129 1.50 10.25 16.49
C LYS A 129 2.79 9.68 15.92
N GLY A 130 3.63 10.54 15.34
CA GLY A 130 4.96 10.20 14.86
C GLY A 130 5.02 9.76 13.39
N THR A 131 6.16 9.22 13.00
CA THR A 131 6.43 8.75 11.63
C THR A 131 6.06 7.28 11.45
N ILE A 132 5.85 6.85 10.20
CA ILE A 132 5.61 5.44 9.90
C ILE A 132 6.77 4.58 10.39
N SER A 133 6.46 3.38 10.91
CA SER A 133 7.50 2.46 11.36
C SER A 133 8.39 2.01 10.20
N ILE A 134 9.64 1.65 10.51
CA ILE A 134 10.60 1.13 9.50
C ILE A 134 10.01 -0.06 8.75
N THR A 135 9.29 -0.93 9.46
CA THR A 135 8.59 -2.09 8.87
C THR A 135 7.49 -1.66 7.89
N SER A 136 6.72 -0.64 8.23
CA SER A 136 5.67 -0.09 7.33
C SER A 136 6.28 0.58 6.11
N ALA A 137 7.35 1.38 6.30
CA ALA A 137 8.08 2.01 5.21
C ALA A 137 8.65 0.96 4.24
N ARG A 138 9.23 -0.12 4.76
CA ARG A 138 9.71 -1.26 3.97
C ARG A 138 8.57 -1.95 3.21
N ALA A 139 7.42 -2.18 3.84
CA ALA A 139 6.27 -2.80 3.19
C ALA A 139 5.74 -1.95 2.03
N ILE A 140 5.63 -0.62 2.22
CA ILE A 140 5.22 0.33 1.16
C ILE A 140 6.26 0.34 0.03
N TYR A 141 7.55 0.40 0.39
CA TYR A 141 8.64 0.35 -0.59
C TYR A 141 8.60 -0.95 -1.41
N ASN A 142 8.48 -2.11 -0.78
CA ASN A 142 8.40 -3.40 -1.48
C ASN A 142 7.22 -3.45 -2.44
N THR A 143 6.08 -2.93 -2.01
CA THR A 143 4.87 -2.83 -2.85
C THR A 143 5.11 -1.93 -4.06
N THR A 144 5.79 -0.80 -3.87
CA THR A 144 6.19 0.10 -4.97
C THR A 144 7.20 -0.57 -5.91
N LYS A 145 8.21 -1.23 -5.34
CA LYS A 145 9.25 -1.97 -6.05
C LYS A 145 8.65 -3.06 -6.93
N THR A 146 7.60 -3.75 -6.52
CA THR A 146 6.93 -4.76 -7.36
C THR A 146 6.44 -4.16 -8.68
N VAL A 147 5.81 -2.98 -8.65
CA VAL A 147 5.32 -2.31 -9.86
C VAL A 147 6.49 -1.84 -10.73
N LEU A 148 7.49 -1.19 -10.14
CA LEU A 148 8.66 -0.71 -10.88
C LEU A 148 9.52 -1.87 -11.44
N MET A 149 9.60 -3.01 -10.75
CA MET A 149 10.28 -4.22 -11.23
C MET A 149 9.57 -4.87 -12.41
N ASN A 150 8.24 -4.76 -12.51
CA ASN A 150 7.54 -5.18 -13.72
C ASN A 150 8.04 -4.36 -14.93
N ARG A 151 8.29 -3.06 -14.76
CA ARG A 151 8.88 -2.20 -15.81
C ARG A 151 10.35 -2.49 -16.11
N VAL A 152 11.13 -2.94 -15.12
CA VAL A 152 12.48 -3.49 -15.36
C VAL A 152 12.41 -4.74 -16.23
N ARG A 153 11.47 -5.67 -15.95
CA ARG A 153 11.30 -6.90 -16.74
C ARG A 153 10.87 -6.62 -18.18
N ALA A 154 10.11 -5.55 -18.38
CA ALA A 154 9.74 -5.06 -19.71
C ALA A 154 10.87 -4.32 -20.45
N GLY A 155 12.05 -4.17 -19.84
CA GLY A 155 13.19 -3.45 -20.42
C GLY A 155 13.04 -1.92 -20.43
N GLN A 156 12.04 -1.38 -19.73
CA GLN A 156 11.72 0.06 -19.70
C GLN A 156 12.40 0.78 -18.53
N LEU A 157 13.00 0.04 -17.59
CA LEU A 157 13.74 0.58 -16.44
C LEU A 157 15.05 -0.18 -16.23
N GLY A 158 16.10 0.52 -15.79
CA GLY A 158 17.41 -0.09 -15.53
C GLY A 158 17.39 -1.08 -14.35
N ILE A 159 18.08 -2.21 -14.49
CA ILE A 159 18.16 -3.27 -13.46
C ILE A 159 18.85 -2.78 -12.18
N GLY A 160 19.81 -1.85 -12.31
CA GLY A 160 20.59 -1.30 -11.19
C GLY A 160 19.93 -0.17 -10.39
N VAL A 161 18.65 0.11 -10.63
CA VAL A 161 17.94 1.25 -10.04
C VAL A 161 17.60 1.03 -8.54
N PHE A 162 17.51 -0.21 -8.08
CA PHE A 162 17.14 -0.51 -6.70
C PHE A 162 18.36 -0.70 -5.81
N PRO A 163 18.41 -0.06 -4.64
CA PRO A 163 19.47 -0.31 -3.66
C PRO A 163 19.40 -1.75 -3.14
N GLN A 164 20.58 -2.32 -2.84
CA GLN A 164 20.73 -3.66 -2.25
C GLN A 164 20.04 -3.77 -0.87
N ILE A 165 20.23 -2.77 0.00
CA ILE A 165 19.71 -2.76 1.38
C ILE A 165 19.08 -1.39 1.71
N PRO A 166 17.82 -1.15 1.32
CA PRO A 166 17.16 0.16 1.51
C PRO A 166 16.78 0.48 2.97
N PHE A 167 16.58 -0.56 3.78
CA PHE A 167 16.15 -0.43 5.18
C PHE A 167 17.01 -1.31 6.10
N PRO A 168 18.21 -0.84 6.51
CA PRO A 168 19.00 -1.53 7.52
C PRO A 168 18.21 -1.63 8.83
N ASN A 169 18.33 -2.77 9.54
CA ASN A 169 17.67 -3.07 10.82
C ASN A 169 16.13 -3.24 10.78
N ALA A 170 15.49 -3.28 9.62
CA ALA A 170 14.04 -3.47 9.55
C ALA A 170 13.56 -4.77 10.23
N ASP A 171 14.35 -5.84 10.18
CA ASP A 171 14.01 -7.12 10.82
C ASP A 171 14.16 -7.08 12.35
N ARG A 172 15.03 -6.22 12.87
CA ARG A 172 15.20 -6.02 14.33
C ARG A 172 14.07 -5.21 14.96
N ALA A 173 13.32 -4.46 14.14
CA ALA A 173 12.19 -3.65 14.59
C ALA A 173 10.90 -4.47 14.78
N TYR A 174 10.90 -5.76 14.37
CA TYR A 174 9.77 -6.64 14.58
C TYR A 174 9.73 -7.11 16.03
N VAL A 175 8.81 -6.55 16.81
CA VAL A 175 8.43 -7.11 18.12
C VAL A 175 7.34 -8.14 17.84
N GLY A 176 7.70 -9.43 17.92
CA GLY A 176 6.73 -10.51 17.84
C GLY A 176 5.66 -10.35 18.91
N HIS A 177 4.42 -10.74 18.62
CA HIS A 177 3.40 -10.80 19.66
C HIS A 177 3.84 -11.84 20.70
N GLN A 178 3.96 -11.41 21.96
CA GLN A 178 4.20 -12.33 23.06
C GLN A 178 2.99 -13.26 23.16
N ALA A 179 3.23 -14.57 23.11
CA ALA A 179 2.16 -15.53 23.32
C ALA A 179 1.57 -15.32 24.71
N PHE A 180 0.24 -15.35 24.82
CA PHE A 180 -0.43 -15.30 26.12
C PHE A 180 0.08 -16.44 27.00
N THR A 181 0.43 -16.12 28.23
CA THR A 181 0.75 -17.11 29.24
C THR A 181 -0.51 -17.93 29.59
N GLN A 182 -0.33 -19.16 30.09
CA GLN A 182 -1.46 -20.02 30.46
C GLN A 182 -2.40 -19.31 31.46
N GLY A 183 -1.86 -18.57 32.43
CA GLY A 183 -2.67 -17.82 33.39
C GLY A 183 -3.38 -16.59 32.79
N GLU A 184 -2.87 -16.01 31.69
CA GLU A 184 -3.60 -14.97 30.94
C GLU A 184 -4.72 -15.58 30.13
N ILE A 185 -4.50 -16.74 29.50
CA ILE A 185 -5.54 -17.49 28.78
C ILE A 185 -6.65 -17.91 29.76
N GLU A 186 -6.31 -18.46 30.93
CA GLU A 186 -7.29 -18.84 31.95
C GLU A 186 -8.10 -17.64 32.44
N ARG A 187 -7.46 -16.49 32.71
CA ARG A 187 -8.16 -15.26 33.09
C ARG A 187 -9.06 -14.74 31.98
N LEU A 188 -8.62 -14.80 30.73
CA LEU A 188 -9.40 -14.41 29.56
C LEU A 188 -10.63 -15.30 29.40
N LEU A 189 -10.45 -16.62 29.56
CA LEU A 189 -11.54 -17.60 29.51
C LEU A 189 -12.56 -17.39 30.64
N ILE A 190 -12.10 -17.14 31.88
CA ILE A 190 -13.00 -16.84 33.01
C ILE A 190 -13.76 -15.54 32.79
N ALA A 191 -13.11 -14.50 32.27
CA ALA A 191 -13.76 -13.23 31.96
C ALA A 191 -14.82 -13.38 30.86
N LEU A 192 -14.51 -14.13 29.80
CA LEU A 192 -15.46 -14.46 28.74
C LEU A 192 -16.64 -15.28 29.27
N LEU A 193 -16.39 -16.23 30.17
CA LEU A 193 -17.45 -17.05 30.79
C LEU A 193 -18.39 -16.18 31.64
N LYS A 194 -17.85 -15.25 32.43
CA LYS A 194 -18.64 -14.31 33.24
C LYS A 194 -19.49 -13.36 32.41
N ASP A 195 -18.98 -12.92 31.26
CA ASP A 195 -19.69 -12.04 30.32
C ASP A 195 -20.86 -12.78 29.64
N LEU A 196 -20.66 -14.06 29.31
CA LEU A 196 -21.71 -14.96 28.79
C LEU A 196 -22.79 -15.28 29.82
N ASP A 197 -22.45 -15.36 31.11
CA ASP A 197 -23.40 -15.66 32.20
C ASP A 197 -24.23 -14.44 32.65
N GLY A 198 -24.09 -13.28 31.98
CA GLY A 198 -25.02 -12.16 32.12
C GLY A 198 -25.04 -11.48 33.49
N ARG A 199 -23.96 -11.58 34.28
CA ARG A 199 -23.85 -10.89 35.57
C ARG A 199 -22.99 -9.63 35.44
N ALA A 200 -23.56 -8.62 34.79
CA ALA A 200 -23.17 -7.24 35.09
C ALA A 200 -23.53 -6.95 36.57
N PRO A 201 -22.69 -6.21 37.33
CA PRO A 201 -22.98 -5.86 38.72
C PRO A 201 -24.25 -5.02 38.85
#